data_AF-A0A7W1L423-F1
#
_entry.id   AF-A0A7W1L423-F1
#
_cell.length_a   1.000
_cell.length_b   1.000
_cell.length_c   1.000
_cell.angle_alpha   90.00
_cell.angle_beta   90.00
_cell.angle_gamma   90.00
#
_symmetry.space_group_name_H-M   'P 1'
#
loop_
_entity.id
_entity.type
_entity.pdbx_description
1 polymer ?
#
loop_
_entity_poly.entity_id
_entity_poly.type
_entity_poly.pdbx_seq_one_letter_code
_entity_poly.pdbx_strand_id
1 'polypeptide(L)'
;APCATRDRLTAGMFIPQDADDPVAAIERALSATIAVEPIEANLNIAIKEGRIAGTAAPDAGIEVIAERAVAAGVISEEERQSLVAQRALVGQVIRVDDFDRDLMASSQKPSTETAAPPLPKLKHRAAA
;
A
#
# COMPACT_ATOMS: atom_id res chain seq x y z
N ALA A 1 -13.22 -14.74 5.77
CA ALA A 1 -13.02 -14.59 7.23
C ALA A 1 -11.84 -15.42 7.76
N PRO A 2 -11.21 -15.05 8.90
CA PRO A 2 -10.14 -15.80 9.56
C PRO A 2 -10.56 -17.22 9.92
N CYS A 3 -9.60 -18.14 10.06
CA CYS A 3 -9.86 -19.54 10.37
C CYS A 3 -9.39 -19.91 11.78
N ALA A 4 -10.04 -20.92 12.37
CA ALA A 4 -9.69 -21.43 13.71
C ALA A 4 -8.22 -21.87 13.84
N THR A 5 -7.56 -22.24 12.73
CA THR A 5 -6.13 -22.55 12.74
C THR A 5 -5.27 -21.32 13.01
N ARG A 6 -5.62 -20.15 12.46
CA ARG A 6 -4.93 -18.89 12.78
C ARG A 6 -5.05 -18.59 14.27
N ASP A 7 -6.29 -18.58 14.79
CA ASP A 7 -6.55 -18.21 16.17
C ASP A 7 -5.80 -19.12 17.16
N ARG A 8 -5.67 -20.41 16.84
CA ARG A 8 -4.88 -21.36 17.63
C ARG A 8 -3.38 -21.07 17.55
N LEU A 9 -2.84 -20.76 16.37
CA LEU A 9 -1.41 -20.49 16.18
C LEU A 9 -1.00 -19.14 16.79
N THR A 10 -1.90 -18.17 16.82
CA THR A 10 -1.66 -16.85 17.39
C THR A 10 -2.12 -16.74 18.84
N ALA A 11 -2.57 -17.83 19.45
CA ALA A 11 -3.04 -17.85 20.82
C ALA A 11 -1.92 -17.41 21.78
N GLY A 12 -2.19 -16.39 22.59
CA GLY A 12 -1.23 -15.83 23.55
C GLY A 12 -0.23 -14.83 22.96
N MET A 13 -0.30 -14.52 21.66
CA MET A 13 0.44 -13.40 21.09
C MET A 13 -0.12 -12.07 21.63
N PHE A 14 0.77 -11.16 22.00
CA PHE A 14 0.36 -9.83 22.46
C PHE A 14 -0.12 -8.98 21.28
N ILE A 15 -1.32 -8.41 21.41
CA ILE A 15 -1.86 -7.43 20.48
C ILE A 15 -1.86 -6.08 21.21
N PRO A 16 -1.05 -5.11 20.76
CA PRO A 16 -1.01 -3.78 21.36
C PRO A 16 -2.36 -3.07 21.24
N GLN A 17 -2.67 -2.19 22.21
CA GLN A 17 -3.88 -1.36 22.18
C GLN A 17 -3.67 -0.06 21.40
N ASP A 18 -2.42 0.34 21.21
CA ASP A 18 -2.07 1.51 20.41
C ASP A 18 -2.48 1.27 18.96
N ALA A 19 -3.32 2.16 18.43
CA ALA A 19 -3.79 2.09 17.07
C ALA A 19 -2.64 2.19 16.05
N ASP A 20 -1.59 2.95 16.37
CA ASP A 20 -0.46 3.18 15.46
C ASP A 20 0.59 2.07 15.50
N ASP A 21 0.45 1.12 16.42
CA ASP A 21 1.25 -0.10 16.40
C ASP A 21 0.93 -0.93 15.14
N PRO A 22 1.94 -1.44 14.42
CA PRO A 22 1.73 -2.16 13.17
C PRO A 22 0.89 -3.43 13.35
N VAL A 23 1.00 -4.15 14.47
CA VAL A 23 0.19 -5.35 14.73
C VAL A 23 -1.26 -4.96 14.96
N ALA A 24 -1.51 -3.93 15.75
CA ALA A 24 -2.86 -3.41 15.98
C ALA A 24 -3.49 -2.86 14.68
N ALA A 25 -2.71 -2.19 13.84
CA ALA A 25 -3.16 -1.71 12.53
C ALA A 25 -3.56 -2.87 11.62
N ILE A 26 -2.78 -3.96 11.57
CA ILE A 26 -3.09 -5.17 10.80
C ILE A 26 -4.40 -5.81 11.26
N GLU A 27 -4.60 -5.99 12.56
CA GLU A 27 -5.83 -6.58 13.09
C GLU A 27 -7.07 -5.72 12.76
N ARG A 28 -6.96 -4.40 12.89
CA ARG A 28 -8.04 -3.46 12.53
C ARG A 28 -8.35 -3.50 11.03
N ALA A 29 -7.33 -3.50 10.18
CA ALA A 29 -7.50 -3.59 8.73
C ALA A 29 -8.15 -4.91 8.32
N LEU A 30 -7.77 -6.03 8.97
CA LEU A 30 -8.37 -7.34 8.74
C LEU A 30 -9.85 -7.35 9.13
N SER A 31 -10.19 -6.88 10.33
CA SER A 31 -11.59 -6.77 10.78
C SER A 31 -12.43 -5.91 9.86
N ALA A 32 -11.92 -4.74 9.45
CA ALA A 32 -12.61 -3.85 8.53
C ALA A 32 -12.81 -4.51 7.15
N THR A 33 -11.81 -5.23 6.64
CA THR A 33 -11.90 -5.93 5.35
C THR A 33 -13.02 -6.98 5.35
N ILE A 34 -13.15 -7.75 6.42
CA ILE A 34 -14.22 -8.74 6.55
C ILE A 34 -15.60 -8.07 6.61
N ALA A 35 -15.72 -6.97 7.34
CA ALA A 35 -16.98 -6.24 7.46
C ALA A 35 -17.46 -5.67 6.11
N VAL A 36 -16.52 -5.28 5.25
CA VAL A 36 -16.80 -4.61 3.98
C VAL A 36 -16.88 -5.58 2.78
N GLU A 37 -16.39 -6.81 2.91
CA GLU A 37 -16.51 -7.88 1.91
C GLU A 37 -17.90 -8.01 1.24
N PRO A 38 -19.03 -8.04 1.97
CA PRO A 38 -20.35 -8.10 1.33
C PRO A 38 -20.70 -6.84 0.51
N ILE A 39 -20.22 -5.67 0.94
CA ILE A 39 -20.43 -4.39 0.24
C ILE A 39 -19.65 -4.39 -1.08
N GLU A 40 -18.40 -4.86 -1.07
CA GLU A 40 -17.60 -5.01 -2.29
C GLU A 40 -18.21 -6.04 -3.26
N ALA A 41 -18.78 -7.13 -2.74
CA ALA A 41 -19.50 -8.10 -3.57
C ALA A 41 -20.70 -7.45 -4.29
N ASN A 42 -21.50 -6.66 -3.58
CA ASN A 42 -22.61 -5.91 -4.17
C ASN A 42 -22.15 -4.91 -5.23
N LEU A 43 -21.05 -4.21 -4.97
CA LEU A 43 -20.43 -3.27 -5.91
C LEU A 43 -20.00 -3.99 -7.19
N ASN A 44 -19.32 -5.13 -7.07
CA ASN A 44 -18.88 -5.94 -8.19
C ASN A 44 -20.04 -6.46 -9.04
N ILE A 45 -21.16 -6.85 -8.41
CA ILE A 45 -22.38 -7.23 -9.13
C ILE A 45 -22.95 -6.04 -9.90
N ALA A 46 -23.07 -4.87 -9.27
CA ALA A 46 -23.59 -3.66 -9.90
C ALA A 46 -22.74 -3.17 -11.08
N ILE A 47 -21.41 -3.30 -10.99
CA ILE A 47 -20.49 -3.03 -12.10
C ILE A 47 -20.74 -3.99 -13.26
N LYS A 48 -20.84 -5.29 -12.99
CA LYS A 48 -21.10 -6.31 -14.03
C LYS A 48 -22.44 -6.12 -14.71
N GLU A 49 -23.45 -5.67 -13.98
CA GLU A 49 -24.77 -5.35 -14.50
C GLU A 49 -24.83 -3.98 -15.23
N GLY A 50 -23.74 -3.22 -15.22
CA GLY A 50 -23.65 -1.91 -15.87
C GLY A 50 -24.43 -0.81 -15.13
N ARG A 51 -24.86 -1.04 -13.89
CA ARG A 51 -25.55 -0.02 -13.06
C ARG A 51 -24.62 1.11 -12.64
N ILE A 52 -23.32 0.82 -12.53
CA ILE A 52 -22.27 1.77 -12.21
C ILE A 52 -21.04 1.53 -13.08
N ALA A 53 -20.33 2.61 -13.43
CA ALA A 53 -19.08 2.51 -14.17
C ALA A 53 -17.95 2.05 -13.23
N GLY A 54 -17.39 0.87 -13.49
CA GLY A 54 -16.26 0.31 -12.74
C GLY A 54 -14.90 0.92 -13.08
N THR A 55 -14.83 1.77 -14.12
CA THR A 55 -13.63 2.54 -14.45
C THR A 55 -13.69 3.91 -13.78
N ALA A 56 -12.67 4.18 -12.97
CA ALA A 56 -12.38 5.51 -12.48
C ALA A 56 -11.23 6.10 -13.33
N ALA A 57 -11.07 7.43 -13.32
CA ALA A 57 -9.87 8.06 -13.88
C ALA A 57 -8.61 7.44 -13.24
N PRO A 58 -7.43 7.47 -13.90
CA PRO A 58 -6.18 6.90 -13.37
C PRO A 58 -5.80 7.34 -11.95
N ASP A 59 -6.34 8.48 -11.53
CA ASP A 59 -6.15 9.23 -10.30
C ASP A 59 -7.41 9.21 -9.39
N ALA A 60 -8.51 8.62 -9.84
CA ALA A 60 -9.73 8.45 -9.07
C ALA A 60 -9.72 7.06 -8.39
N GLY A 61 -9.65 7.08 -7.06
CA GLY A 61 -9.62 5.87 -6.23
C GLY A 61 -10.98 5.17 -6.09
N ILE A 62 -11.04 4.24 -5.14
CA ILE A 62 -12.24 3.46 -4.80
C ILE A 62 -13.38 4.39 -4.33
N GLU A 63 -13.02 5.58 -3.84
CA GLU A 63 -13.88 6.64 -3.32
C GLU A 63 -14.86 7.12 -4.40
N VAL A 64 -14.39 7.34 -5.63
CA VAL A 64 -15.23 7.82 -6.74
C VAL A 64 -16.22 6.74 -7.17
N ILE A 65 -15.82 5.47 -7.11
CA ILE A 65 -16.70 4.35 -7.42
C ILE A 65 -17.77 4.21 -6.32
N ALA A 66 -17.37 4.37 -5.05
CA ALA A 66 -18.29 4.30 -3.91
C ALA A 66 -19.31 5.46 -3.91
N GLU A 67 -18.91 6.68 -4.28
CA GLU A 67 -19.83 7.81 -4.48
C GLU A 67 -20.86 7.54 -5.57
N ARG A 68 -20.43 7.00 -6.72
CA ARG A 68 -21.35 6.59 -7.79
C ARG A 68 -22.30 5.50 -7.34
N ALA A 69 -21.83 4.56 -6.54
CA ALA A 69 -22.64 3.49 -5.98
C ALA A 69 -23.72 4.01 -5.03
N VAL A 70 -23.42 5.00 -4.19
CA VAL A 70 -24.43 5.70 -3.37
C VAL A 70 -25.43 6.45 -4.26
N ALA A 71 -24.95 7.20 -5.25
CA ALA A 71 -25.82 7.94 -6.17
C ALA A 71 -26.76 7.03 -6.98
N ALA A 72 -26.30 5.81 -7.30
CA ALA A 72 -27.08 4.78 -7.98
C ALA A 72 -27.92 3.91 -7.01
N GLY A 73 -27.88 4.18 -5.71
CA GLY A 73 -28.63 3.44 -4.69
C GLY A 73 -28.19 1.98 -4.50
N VAL A 74 -26.95 1.65 -4.89
CA VAL A 74 -26.37 0.30 -4.75
C VAL A 74 -25.94 0.02 -3.32
N ILE A 75 -25.44 1.04 -2.64
CA ILE A 75 -24.97 0.99 -1.24
C ILE A 75 -25.45 2.24 -0.49
N SER A 76 -25.50 2.16 0.84
CA SER A 76 -25.82 3.30 1.70
C SER A 76 -24.63 4.22 1.94
N GLU A 77 -24.88 5.39 2.53
CA GLU A 77 -23.81 6.33 2.90
C GLU A 77 -22.94 5.77 4.05
N GLU A 78 -23.53 5.01 4.98
CA GLU A 78 -22.80 4.33 6.05
C GLU A 78 -21.89 3.21 5.50
N GLU A 79 -22.36 2.48 4.49
CA GLU A 79 -21.57 1.48 3.77
C GLU A 79 -20.40 2.12 3.02
N ARG A 80 -20.64 3.28 2.38
CA ARG A 80 -19.58 4.09 1.74
C ARG A 80 -18.53 4.52 2.75
N GLN A 81 -18.94 5.02 3.91
CA GLN A 81 -18.00 5.42 4.98
C GLN A 81 -17.16 4.24 5.48
N SER A 82 -17.77 3.07 5.61
CA SER A 82 -17.08 1.84 6.00
C SER A 82 -16.03 1.41 4.97
N LEU A 83 -16.35 1.49 3.67
CA LEU A 83 -15.40 1.27 2.57
C LEU A 83 -14.20 2.22 2.64
N VAL A 84 -14.46 3.52 2.81
CA VAL A 84 -13.40 4.54 2.87
C VAL A 84 -12.50 4.32 4.10
N ALA A 85 -13.09 4.06 5.26
CA ALA A 85 -12.34 3.78 6.48
C ALA A 85 -11.48 2.52 6.36
N GLN A 86 -12.03 1.45 5.77
CA GLN A 86 -11.30 0.22 5.48
C GLN A 86 -10.12 0.49 4.54
N ARG A 87 -10.33 1.29 3.48
CA ARG A 87 -9.30 1.62 2.51
C ARG A 87 -8.15 2.38 3.14
N ALA A 88 -8.44 3.31 4.05
CA ALA A 88 -7.44 4.03 4.82
C ALA A 88 -6.60 3.11 5.72
N LEU A 89 -7.25 2.17 6.42
CA LEU A 89 -6.57 1.17 7.26
C LEU A 89 -5.67 0.24 6.45
N VAL A 90 -6.16 -0.27 5.31
CA VAL A 90 -5.34 -1.08 4.40
C VAL A 90 -4.18 -0.26 3.87
N GLY A 91 -4.43 0.99 3.46
CA GLY A 91 -3.40 1.93 3.05
C GLY A 91 -2.33 2.17 4.12
N GLN A 92 -2.69 2.12 5.41
CA GLN A 92 -1.71 2.17 6.51
C GLN A 92 -0.82 0.94 6.57
N VAL A 93 -1.40 -0.24 6.40
CA VAL A 93 -0.69 -1.53 6.55
C VAL A 93 0.21 -1.86 5.36
N ILE A 94 -0.19 -1.49 4.13
CA ILE A 94 0.55 -1.86 2.92
C ILE A 94 1.70 -0.90 2.57
N ARG A 95 1.87 0.19 3.31
CA ARG A 95 2.96 1.16 3.12
C ARG A 95 4.29 0.58 3.59
N VAL A 96 4.86 -0.27 2.75
CA VAL A 96 6.23 -0.78 2.90
C VAL A 96 7.17 0.18 2.20
N ASP A 97 8.23 0.62 2.90
CA ASP A 97 9.24 1.54 2.38
C ASP A 97 8.66 2.88 1.87
N ASP A 98 7.56 3.35 2.50
CA ASP A 98 6.98 4.67 2.24
C ASP A 98 7.84 5.76 2.92
N PHE A 99 8.98 6.01 2.28
CA PHE A 99 9.93 7.02 2.73
C PHE A 99 9.52 8.42 2.27
N ASP A 100 9.85 9.42 3.10
CA ASP A 100 9.74 10.80 2.69
C ASP A 100 10.50 11.05 1.38
N ARG A 101 9.94 11.90 0.53
CA ARG A 101 10.54 12.25 -0.77
C ARG A 101 11.98 12.75 -0.65
N ASP A 102 12.32 13.35 0.49
CA ASP A 102 13.64 13.91 0.77
C ASP A 102 14.69 12.85 1.17
N LEU A 103 14.28 11.63 1.54
CA LEU A 103 15.21 10.57 1.93
C LEU A 103 16.19 10.23 0.78
N MET A 104 15.72 10.31 -0.47
CA MET A 104 16.51 10.05 -1.68
C MET A 104 17.50 11.19 -2.03
N ALA A 105 17.25 12.41 -1.58
CA ALA A 105 18.12 13.56 -1.84
C ALA A 105 19.44 13.47 -1.05
N SER A 106 19.43 12.80 0.10
CA SER A 106 20.60 12.67 0.99
C SER A 106 21.65 11.63 0.55
N SER A 107 21.27 10.70 -0.32
CA SER A 107 22.14 9.59 -0.79
C SER A 107 23.00 9.95 -2.00
N GLN A 108 22.77 11.11 -2.63
CA GLN A 108 23.51 11.53 -3.82
C GLN A 108 24.67 12.46 -3.46
N LYS A 109 25.62 11.98 -2.66
CA LYS A 109 26.98 12.54 -2.69
C LYS A 109 27.69 11.92 -3.90
N PRO A 110 28.21 12.72 -4.86
CA PRO A 110 29.05 12.16 -5.90
C PRO A 110 30.23 11.51 -5.21
N SER A 111 30.41 10.21 -5.43
CA SER A 111 31.65 9.52 -5.11
C SER A 111 32.76 10.28 -5.84
N THR A 112 33.50 11.10 -5.11
CA THR A 112 34.85 11.51 -5.51
C THR A 112 35.68 10.24 -5.54
N GLU A 113 35.64 9.55 -6.68
CA GLU A 113 36.65 8.61 -7.09
C GLU A 113 37.97 9.38 -7.08
N THR A 114 38.75 9.21 -6.01
CA THR A 114 40.15 9.61 -6.00
C THR A 114 40.83 8.78 -7.08
N ALA A 115 40.99 9.39 -8.26
CA ALA A 115 41.76 8.84 -9.35
C ALA A 115 43.13 8.41 -8.81
N ALA A 116 43.43 7.12 -8.92
CA ALA A 116 44.78 6.61 -8.68
C ALA A 116 45.78 7.41 -9.55
N PRO A 117 46.94 7.82 -9.02
CA PRO A 117 47.90 8.57 -9.81
C PRO A 117 48.35 7.72 -11.01
N PRO A 118 48.49 8.32 -12.20
CA PRO A 118 48.82 7.57 -13.41
C PRO A 118 50.21 6.95 -13.26
N LEU A 119 50.32 5.65 -13.58
CA LEU A 119 51.58 4.92 -13.60
C LEU A 119 52.59 5.60 -14.55
N PRO A 120 53.88 5.69 -14.17
CA PRO A 120 54.89 6.30 -15.01
C PRO A 120 55.11 5.46 -16.28
N LYS A 121 55.06 6.12 -17.44
CA LYS A 121 55.27 5.46 -18.75
C LYS A 121 56.70 4.90 -18.83
N LEU A 122 56.82 3.57 -19.01
CA LEU A 122 58.11 2.95 -19.31
C LEU A 122 58.59 3.43 -20.70
N LYS A 123 59.75 4.09 -20.72
CA LYS A 123 60.47 4.38 -21.96
C LYS A 123 61.16 3.09 -22.41
N HIS A 124 60.67 2.45 -23.46
CA HIS A 124 61.45 1.43 -24.15
C HIS A 124 62.66 2.10 -24.79
N ARG A 125 63.87 1.81 -24.28
CA ARG A 125 65.13 2.10 -24.95
C ARG A 125 65.17 1.26 -26.22
N ALA A 126 65.18 1.92 -27.38
CA ALA A 126 65.60 1.28 -28.62
C ALA A 126 67.11 0.96 -28.48
N ALA A 127 67.45 -0.33 -28.52
CA ALA A 127 68.81 -0.78 -28.75
C ALA A 127 69.07 -0.84 -30.26
N ALA A 128 70.26 -0.38 -30.64
CA ALA A 128 70.79 -0.36 -31.99
C ALA A 128 71.13 -1.76 -32.51
#